data_AF-A0A432LPD0-F1
#
_entry.id   AF-A0A432LPD0-F1
#
_cell.length_a   1.000
_cell.length_b   1.000
_cell.length_c   1.000
_cell.angle_alpha   90.00
_cell.angle_beta   90.00
_cell.angle_gamma   90.00
#
_symmetry.space_group_name_H-M   'P 1'
#
loop_
_entity.id
_entity.type
_entity.pdbx_description
1 polymer ?
#
loop_
_entity_poly.entity_id
_entity_poly.type
_entity_poly.pdbx_seq_one_letter_code
_entity_poly.pdbx_strand_id
1 'polypeptide(L)' 'MGTRRKLISSGERSRRLDAVKHAWASVGLEGFKIPPEEKERAMRYVNGEIDLDEYMTSPHVTNPNWE' A
#
# COMPACT_ATOMS: atom_id res chain seq x y z
N MET A 1 -13.54 7.55 13.54
CA MET A 1 -12.44 8.18 14.28
C MET A 1 -11.34 8.48 13.26
N GLY A 2 -11.16 9.74 12.88
CA GLY A 2 -10.13 10.09 11.88
C GLY A 2 -8.74 9.98 12.52
N THR A 3 -7.94 9.04 12.05
CA THR A 3 -6.58 8.81 12.50
C THR A 3 -5.79 10.11 12.29
N ARG A 4 -5.19 10.66 13.36
CA ARG A 4 -4.29 11.82 13.23
C ARG A 4 -3.26 11.50 12.16
N ARG A 5 -3.10 12.35 11.15
CA ARG A 5 -1.95 12.32 10.22
C ARG A 5 -0.67 12.21 11.05
N LYS A 6 -0.09 11.01 11.10
CA LYS A 6 1.18 10.79 11.78
C LYS A 6 2.24 11.21 10.79
N LEU A 7 2.95 12.30 11.10
CA LEU A 7 4.21 12.58 10.43
C LEU A 7 5.12 11.36 10.64
N ILE A 8 5.36 10.59 9.60
CA ILE A 8 6.30 9.47 9.66
C ILE A 8 7.72 10.00 9.46
N SER A 9 8.71 9.33 10.07
CA SER A 9 10.11 9.72 9.90
C SER A 9 10.61 9.37 8.50
N SER A 10 11.68 10.03 8.04
CA SER A 10 12.32 9.70 6.76
C SER A 10 12.78 8.24 6.69
N GLY A 11 13.24 7.67 7.81
CA GLY A 11 13.62 6.26 7.90
C GLY A 11 12.41 5.32 7.75
N GLU A 12 11.28 5.66 8.36
CA GLU A 12 10.05 4.89 8.18
C GLU A 12 9.52 4.98 6.74
N ARG A 13 9.51 6.18 6.15
CA ARG A 13 9.17 6.37 4.74
C ARG A 13 10.06 5.52 3.82
N SER A 14 11.37 5.47 4.08
CA SER A 14 12.29 4.64 3.30
C SER A 14 11.96 3.16 3.40
N ARG A 15 11.72 2.64 4.62
CA ARG A 15 11.33 1.23 4.82
C ARG A 15 10.05 0.88 4.07
N ARG A 16 9.03 1.74 4.13
CA ARG A 16 7.77 1.53 3.40
C ARG A 16 7.97 1.54 1.89
N LEU A 17 8.77 2.48 1.39
CA LEU A 17 9.08 2.56 -0.05
C LEU A 17 9.79 1.30 -0.55
N ASP A 18 10.74 0.78 0.22
CA ASP A 18 11.47 -0.44 -0.13
C ASP A 18 10.54 -1.66 -0.13
N ALA A 19 9.66 -1.78 0.85
CA ALA A 19 8.64 -2.84 0.89
C ALA A 19 7.70 -2.78 -0.32
N VAL A 20 7.20 -1.59 -0.69
CA VAL A 20 6.32 -1.41 -1.86
C VAL A 20 7.06 -1.75 -3.16
N LYS A 21 8.31 -1.30 -3.33
CA LYS A 21 9.12 -1.63 -4.50
C LYS A 21 9.35 -3.13 -4.63
N HIS A 22 9.65 -3.81 -3.51
CA HIS A 22 9.84 -5.24 -3.50
C HIS A 22 8.55 -5.96 -3.93
N ALA A 23 7.40 -5.62 -3.34
CA ALA A 23 6.12 -6.21 -3.71
C ALA A 23 5.77 -6.00 -5.20
N TRP A 24 5.97 -4.78 -5.72
CA TRP A 24 5.75 -4.50 -7.15
C TRP A 24 6.70 -5.28 -8.05
N ALA A 25 7.96 -5.44 -7.65
CA ALA A 25 8.92 -6.25 -8.40
C ALA A 25 8.48 -7.72 -8.43
N SER A 26 8.07 -8.29 -7.29
CA SER A 26 7.55 -9.66 -7.22
C SER A 26 6.35 -9.86 -8.15
N VAL A 27 5.38 -8.96 -8.12
CA VAL A 27 4.20 -9.01 -9.00
C VAL A 27 4.59 -8.85 -10.47
N GLY A 28 5.56 -7.98 -10.76
CA GLY A 28 6.07 -7.76 -12.11
C GLY A 28 6.83 -8.95 -12.69
N LEU A 29 7.54 -9.71 -11.86
CA LEU A 29 8.23 -10.95 -12.29
C LEU A 29 7.24 -12.01 -12.78
N GLU A 30 6.02 -12.03 -12.23
CA GLU A 30 4.93 -12.90 -12.66
C GLU A 30 4.19 -12.37 -13.91
N GLY A 31 4.63 -11.24 -14.48
CA GLY A 31 4.05 -10.65 -15.70
C GLY A 31 2.82 -9.77 -15.48
N PHE A 32 2.40 -9.55 -14.23
CA PHE A 32 1.28 -8.66 -13.91
C PHE A 32 1.70 -7.19 -13.91
N LYS A 33 0.72 -6.32 -14.19
CA LYS A 33 0.89 -4.86 -14.12
C LYS A 33 0.16 -4.31 -12.91
N ILE A 34 0.86 -3.54 -12.08
CA ILE A 34 0.24 -2.79 -10.99
C ILE A 34 -0.59 -1.64 -11.60
N PRO A 35 -1.90 -1.57 -11.31
CA PRO A 35 -2.74 -0.52 -11.86
C PRO A 35 -2.47 0.84 -11.19
N PRO A 36 -2.77 1.97 -11.85
CA PRO A 36 -2.44 3.31 -11.36
C PRO A 36 -3.02 3.63 -9.97
N GLU A 37 -4.26 3.22 -9.70
CA GLU A 37 -4.95 3.44 -8.43
C GLU A 37 -4.27 2.72 -7.26
N GLU A 38 -3.71 1.54 -7.51
CA GLU A 38 -2.93 0.80 -6.51
C GLU A 38 -1.61 1.52 -6.22
N LYS A 39 -0.96 2.07 -7.26
CA LYS A 39 0.28 2.84 -7.09
C LYS A 39 0.05 4.08 -6.23
N GLU A 40 -1.05 4.80 -6.48
CA GLU A 40 -1.41 5.97 -5.68
C GLU A 40 -1.67 5.57 -4.21
N ARG A 41 -2.47 4.52 -3.98
CA ARG A 41 -2.77 4.06 -2.60
C ARG A 41 -1.51 3.61 -1.86
N ALA A 42 -0.61 2.89 -2.52
CA ALA A 42 0.68 2.50 -1.95
C ALA A 42 1.54 3.72 -1.61
N MET A 43 1.57 4.75 -2.46
CA MET A 43 2.32 5.97 -2.18
C MET A 43 1.75 6.76 -1.00
N ARG A 44 0.43 6.77 -0.82
CA ARG A 44 -0.23 7.33 0.37
C ARG A 44 0.24 6.62 1.65
N TYR A 45 0.35 5.28 1.62
CA TYR A 45 0.93 4.51 2.72
C TYR A 45 2.41 4.86 2.95
N VAL A 46 3.21 4.93 1.88
CA VAL A 46 4.63 5.30 1.95
C VAL A 46 4.84 6.67 2.57
N ASN A 47 3.96 7.64 2.26
CA ASN A 47 4.04 9.01 2.78
C ASN A 47 3.41 9.17 4.18
N GLY A 48 2.80 8.11 4.73
CA GLY A 48 2.13 8.16 6.04
C GLY A 48 0.79 8.86 6.03
N GLU A 49 0.18 9.02 4.85
CA GLU A 49 -1.16 9.59 4.68
C GLU A 49 -2.26 8.60 5.09
N ILE A 50 -1.97 7.30 4.99
CA ILE A 50 -2.79 6.19 5.50
C ILE A 50 -1.89 5.22 6.27
N ASP A 51 -2.47 4.49 7.21
CA ASP A 51 -1.78 3.40 7.91
C ASP A 51 -1.84 2.07 7.14
N LEU A 52 -1.26 1.01 7.72
CA LEU A 52 -1.20 -0.31 7.08
C LEU A 52 -2.58 -0.97 7.00
N ASP A 53 -3.41 -0.83 8.05
CA ASP A 53 -4.77 -1.37 8.06
C ASP A 53 -5.63 -0.72 6.97
N GLU A 54 -5.54 0.60 6.83
CA GLU A 54 -6.18 1.35 5.74
C GLU A 54 -5.64 0.94 4.36
N TYR A 55 -4.34 0.61 4.25
CA TYR A 55 -3.74 0.17 3.00
C TYR A 55 -4.17 -1.25 2.59
N MET A 56 -4.26 -2.17 3.57
CA MET A 56 -4.66 -3.57 3.38
C MET A 56 -6.17 -3.73 3.18
N THR A 57 -6.98 -2.79 3.68
CA THR A 57 -8.42 -2.77 3.44
C THR A 57 -8.68 -2.34 2.00
N SER A 58 -8.78 -3.32 1.09
CA SER A 58 -9.17 -3.04 -0.29
C SER A 58 -10.63 -2.59 -0.33
N PRO A 59 -10.95 -1.40 -0.90
CA PRO A 59 -12.34 -0.98 -1.08
C PRO A 59 -13.12 -1.84 -2.09
N HIS A 60 -12.46 -2.79 -2.77
CA HIS A 60 -13.05 -3.63 -3.81
C HIS A 60 -13.06 -5.13 -3.51
N VAL A 61 -12.58 -5.59 -2.34
CA VAL A 61 -12.74 -6.99 -1.92
C VAL A 61 -13.90 -7.09 -0.93
N THR A 62 -15.11 -7.00 -1.46
CA THR A 62 -16.27 -7.71 -0.93
C THR A 62 -16.53 -8.93 -1.81
N ASN A 63 -15.54 -9.81 -1.99
CA ASN A 63 -15.81 -11.13 -2.55
C ASN A 63 -16.02 -12.10 -1.38
N PRO A 64 -17.26 -12.49 -1.04
CA PRO A 64 -17.56 -13.39 0.09
C PRO A 64 -17.16 -14.85 -0.15
N ASN A 65 -16.41 -15.16 -1.22
CA ASN A 65 -16.19 -16.52 -1.71
C ASN A 65 -14.71 -16.94 -1.80
N TRP A 66 -13.86 -16.38 -0.94
CA TRP A 66 -12.54 -16.97 -0.70
C TRP A 66 -12.64 -17.84 0.56
N GLU A 67 -13.03 -19.10 0.37
CA GLU A 67 -12.86 -20.21 1.34
C GLU A 67 -11.39 -20.62 1.46
#